data_AF-A0A2H9PCH5-F1
#
_entry.id   AF-A0A2H9PCH5-F1
#
_cell.length_a   1.000
_cell.length_b   1.000
_cell.length_c   1.000
_cell.angle_alpha   90.00
_cell.angle_beta   90.00
_cell.angle_gamma   90.00
#
_symmetry.space_group_name_H-M   'P 1'
#
loop_
_entity.id
_entity.type
_entity.pdbx_description
1 polymer ?
#
loop_
_entity_poly.entity_id
_entity_poly.type
_entity_poly.pdbx_seq_one_letter_code
_entity_poly.pdbx_strand_id
1 'polypeptide(L)' 'MIEKINEPKDLKNLGIKELEVLAQEIREEIIDVVSRTGGHLSSNLGAVELTLALHYVLDAPQDKIIWDVGHQSYT' A
#
# COMPACT_ATOMS: atom_id res chain seq x y z
N MET A 1 -11.60 4.67 -3.61
CA MET A 1 -10.59 5.70 -3.30
C MET A 1 -9.24 5.41 -3.95
N ILE A 2 -8.83 4.16 -4.03
CA ILE A 2 -7.61 3.69 -4.67
C ILE A 2 -7.41 4.27 -6.08
N GLU A 3 -8.49 4.42 -6.87
CA GLU A 3 -8.47 5.04 -8.20
C GLU A 3 -8.02 6.52 -8.22
N LYS A 4 -8.01 7.20 -7.06
CA LYS A 4 -7.60 8.60 -6.93
C LYS A 4 -6.12 8.75 -6.52
N ILE A 5 -5.44 7.66 -6.19
CA ILE A 5 -4.05 7.66 -5.74
C ILE A 5 -3.16 7.24 -6.91
N ASN A 6 -2.40 8.19 -7.45
CA ASN A 6 -1.50 7.95 -8.59
C ASN A 6 -0.02 8.02 -8.17
N GLU A 7 0.28 8.73 -7.10
CA GLU A 7 1.64 8.90 -6.58
C GLU A 7 1.66 9.08 -5.05
N PRO A 8 2.79 8.81 -4.36
CA PRO A 8 2.86 8.85 -2.89
C PRO A 8 2.38 10.17 -2.26
N LYS A 9 2.57 11.31 -2.94
CA LYS A 9 2.14 12.61 -2.43
C LYS A 9 0.61 12.73 -2.32
N ASP A 10 -0.15 11.95 -3.09
CA ASP A 10 -1.62 11.98 -3.04
C ASP A 10 -2.13 11.47 -1.68
N LEU A 11 -1.39 10.55 -1.05
CA LEU A 11 -1.72 10.03 0.28
C LEU A 11 -1.72 11.13 1.32
N LYS A 12 -0.83 12.13 1.22
CA LYS A 12 -0.69 13.22 2.19
C LYS A 12 -1.92 14.14 2.25
N ASN A 13 -2.80 14.07 1.24
CA ASN A 13 -4.06 14.81 1.21
C ASN A 13 -5.21 14.09 1.94
N LEU A 14 -5.00 12.84 2.36
CA LEU A 14 -6.01 12.04 3.04
C LEU A 14 -5.95 12.23 4.56
N GLY A 15 -7.12 12.24 5.19
CA GLY A 15 -7.26 12.07 6.63
C GLY A 15 -7.09 10.61 7.06
N ILE A 16 -6.87 10.37 8.35
CA ILE A 16 -6.64 9.01 8.90
C ILE A 16 -7.78 8.04 8.56
N LYS A 17 -9.05 8.48 8.67
CA LYS A 17 -10.20 7.64 8.30
C LYS A 17 -10.23 7.29 6.82
N GLU A 18 -9.73 8.18 5.97
CA GLU A 18 -9.64 7.91 4.54
C GLU A 18 -8.51 6.91 4.26
N LEU A 19 -7.39 6.99 4.98
CA LEU A 19 -6.33 5.97 4.91
C LEU A 19 -6.84 4.58 5.33
N GLU A 20 -7.68 4.48 6.35
CA GLU A 20 -8.30 3.21 6.77
C GLU A 20 -9.16 2.60 5.67
N VAL A 21 -9.96 3.42 4.97
CA VAL A 21 -10.77 2.99 3.83
C VAL A 21 -9.88 2.58 2.66
N LEU A 22 -8.84 3.36 2.36
CA LEU A 22 -7.87 3.03 1.31
C LEU A 22 -7.15 1.70 1.59
N ALA A 23 -6.76 1.46 2.84
CA ALA A 23 -6.15 0.20 3.25
C ALA A 23 -7.06 -1.01 2.98
N GLN A 24 -8.37 -0.86 3.25
CA GLN A 24 -9.35 -1.90 2.95
C GLN A 24 -9.45 -2.17 1.45
N GLU A 25 -9.57 -1.13 0.63
CA GLU A 25 -9.63 -1.27 -0.84
C GLU A 25 -8.36 -1.93 -1.42
N ILE A 26 -7.18 -1.58 -0.89
CA ILE A 26 -5.91 -2.19 -1.29
C ILE A 26 -5.89 -3.70 -0.95
N ARG A 27 -6.37 -4.09 0.24
CA ARG A 27 -6.43 -5.52 0.61
C ARG A 27 -7.34 -6.30 -0.32
N GLU A 28 -8.49 -5.73 -0.68
CA GLU A 28 -9.44 -6.34 -1.61
C GLU A 28 -8.82 -6.52 -3.00
N GLU A 29 -8.10 -5.51 -3.51
CA GLU A 29 -7.39 -5.59 -4.79
C GLU A 29 -6.30 -6.66 -4.77
N ILE A 30 -5.47 -6.70 -3.71
CA ILE A 30 -4.43 -7.73 -3.55
C ILE A 30 -5.05 -9.13 -3.55
N ILE A 31 -6.14 -9.34 -2.83
CA ILE A 31 -6.85 -10.64 -2.80
C ILE A 31 -7.37 -11.00 -4.19
N ASP A 32 -8.04 -10.07 -4.87
CA ASP A 32 -8.62 -10.32 -6.19
C ASP A 32 -7.54 -10.67 -7.23
N VAL A 33 -6.45 -9.90 -7.29
CA VAL A 33 -5.32 -10.17 -8.20
C VAL A 33 -4.63 -11.48 -7.88
N VAL A 34 -4.25 -11.72 -6.62
CA VAL A 34 -3.49 -12.92 -6.21
C VAL A 34 -4.34 -14.18 -6.31
N SER A 35 -5.66 -14.10 -6.11
CA SER A 35 -6.56 -15.26 -6.29
C SER A 35 -6.55 -15.80 -7.73
N ARG A 36 -6.31 -14.92 -8.72
CA ARG A 36 -6.31 -15.26 -10.15
C ARG A 36 -4.91 -15.61 -10.67
N THR A 37 -3.87 -15.01 -10.10
CA THR A 37 -2.49 -15.07 -10.62
C THR A 37 -1.52 -15.86 -9.75
N GLY A 38 -1.87 -16.14 -8.49
CA GLY A 38 -0.95 -16.65 -7.48
C GLY A 38 0.01 -15.57 -6.95
N GLY A 39 0.89 -15.94 -6.01
CA GLY A 39 1.89 -15.03 -5.43
C GLY A 39 1.84 -14.93 -3.90
N HIS A 40 2.52 -13.93 -3.36
CA HIS A 40 2.69 -13.75 -1.92
C HIS A 40 1.51 -13.00 -1.30
N LEU A 41 0.49 -13.72 -0.83
CA LEU A 41 -0.71 -13.08 -0.26
C LEU A 41 -0.49 -12.52 1.15
N SER A 42 -0.11 -13.39 2.09
CA SER A 42 -0.12 -13.07 3.53
C SER A 42 0.86 -11.98 3.92
N SER A 43 2.06 -11.97 3.31
CA SER A 43 3.08 -10.96 3.54
C SER A 43 2.62 -9.56 3.13
N ASN A 44 1.93 -9.44 1.99
CA ASN A 44 1.40 -8.17 1.51
C ASN A 44 0.21 -7.69 2.34
N LEU A 45 -0.71 -8.59 2.72
CA LEU A 45 -1.84 -8.22 3.58
C LEU A 45 -1.38 -7.68 4.95
N GLY A 46 -0.29 -8.21 5.50
CA GLY A 46 0.29 -7.74 6.77
C GLY A 46 1.11 -6.45 6.65
N ALA A 47 1.42 -5.99 5.43
CA ALA A 47 2.26 -4.81 5.19
C ALA A 47 1.47 -3.57 4.76
N VAL A 48 0.17 -3.69 4.46
CA VAL A 48 -0.63 -2.58 3.88
C VAL A 48 -0.55 -1.29 4.68
N GLU A 49 -0.83 -1.34 5.99
CA GLU A 49 -0.82 -0.13 6.83
C GLU A 49 0.58 0.45 6.98
N LEU A 50 1.60 -0.42 7.06
CA LEU A 50 2.99 0.00 7.15
C LEU A 50 3.41 0.73 5.88
N THR A 51 3.11 0.18 4.71
CA THR A 51 3.42 0.80 3.41
C THR A 51 2.73 2.16 3.27
N LEU A 52 1.44 2.24 3.61
CA LEU A 52 0.69 3.51 3.60
C LEU A 52 1.30 4.53 4.57
N ALA A 53 1.60 4.13 5.80
CA ALA A 53 2.18 5.02 6.81
C ALA A 53 3.57 5.53 6.40
N LEU A 54 4.41 4.66 5.83
CA LEU A 54 5.73 5.04 5.31
C LEU A 54 5.59 6.08 4.19
N HIS A 55 4.73 5.84 3.20
CA HIS A 55 4.53 6.80 2.09
C HIS A 55 3.77 8.07 2.50
N TYR A 56 2.97 8.02 3.57
CA TYR A 56 2.31 9.19 4.13
C TYR A 56 3.30 10.12 4.85
N VAL A 57 4.20 9.54 5.66
CA VAL A 57 5.13 10.30 6.50
C VAL A 57 6.39 10.70 5.74
N LEU A 58 6.98 9.80 4.94
CA LEU A 58 8.20 10.05 4.18
C LEU A 58 7.91 10.69 2.82
N ASP A 59 8.93 11.30 2.21
CA ASP A 59 8.85 11.93 0.90
C ASP A 59 9.54 11.07 -0.18
N ALA A 60 9.02 9.86 -0.41
CA ALA A 60 9.50 9.00 -1.50
C ALA A 60 9.20 9.63 -2.88
N PRO A 61 10.14 9.61 -3.85
CA PRO A 61 11.37 8.82 -3.85
C PRO A 61 12.63 9.56 -3.35
N GLN A 62 12.51 10.76 -2.77
CA GLN A 62 13.66 11.46 -2.17
C GLN A 62 14.17 10.65 -0.97
N ASP A 63 13.27 10.35 -0.04
CA ASP A 63 13.51 9.39 1.03
C ASP A 63 13.51 7.96 0.45
N LYS A 64 14.49 7.16 0.87
CA LYS A 64 14.65 5.79 0.40
C LYS A 64 13.96 4.82 1.36
N ILE A 65 12.95 4.11 0.83
CA ILE A 65 12.31 2.98 1.51
C ILE A 65 12.86 1.69 0.89
N ILE A 66 13.42 0.82 1.71
CA ILE A 66 14.02 -0.45 1.29
C ILE A 66 13.28 -1.58 2.00
N TRP A 67 12.70 -2.50 1.21
CA TRP A 67 12.08 -3.72 1.70
C TRP A 67 13.08 -4.87 1.62
N ASP A 68 13.30 -5.57 2.74
CA ASP A 68 14.11 -6.80 2.72
C ASP A 68 13.34 -7.94 2.01
N VAL A 69 14.02 -8.68 1.13
CA VAL A 69 13.48 -9.66 0.16
C VAL A 69 12.54 -9.03 -0.89
N GLY A 70 11.48 -8.33 -0.48
CA GLY A 70 10.53 -7.63 -1.37
C GLY A 70 9.23 -8.39 -1.65
N HIS A 71 8.99 -9.54 -1.01
CA HIS A 71 7.74 -10.31 -1.18
C HIS A 71 6.51 -9.67 -0.49
N GLN A 72 6.69 -8.52 0.15
CA GLN A 72 5.69 -7.73 0.88
C GLN A 72 5.49 -6.32 0.28
N SER A 73 5.90 -6.10 -0.97
CA SER A 73 5.87 -4.79 -1.63
C SER A 73 4.93 -4.73 -2.86
N TYR A 74 3.75 -5.37 -2.79
CA TYR A 74 2.69 -5.24 -3.79
C TYR A 74 1.76 -4.05 -3.53
N THR A 75 1.64 -3.62 -2.25
CA THR A 75 0.89 -2.43 -1.83
C THR A 75 1.42 -1.17 -2.48
#